data_AF-A0A2N0NNB9-F1
#
_entry.id   AF-A0A2N0NNB9-F1
#
_cell.length_a   1.000
_cell.length_b   1.000
_cell.length_c   1.000
_cell.angle_alpha   90.00
_cell.angle_beta   90.00
_cell.angle_gamma   90.00
#
_symmetry.space_group_name_H-M   'P 1'
#
loop_
_entity.id
_entity.type
_entity.pdbx_description
1 polymer ?
#
loop_
_entity_poly.entity_id
_entity_poly.type
_entity_poly.pdbx_seq_one_letter_code
_entity_poly.pdbx_strand_id
1 'polypeptide(L)'
;MLCCETKYTLANKVLYTITWKEGRAEWMVSSERSASGAVNEFLKKTNRKKSQISGVHVFGFDIEILHQLRIEQPRELSTDKITIDKRKRPLNEIQSLS
;
A
#
# COMPACT_ATOMS: atom_id res chain seq x y z
N MET A 1 4.24 -16.36 16.94
CA MET A 1 3.70 -16.30 15.56
C MET A 1 3.15 -14.91 15.35
N LEU A 2 3.48 -14.27 14.23
CA LEU A 2 2.97 -12.95 13.81
C LEU A 2 2.36 -13.13 12.42
N CYS A 3 1.13 -12.68 12.21
CA CYS A 3 0.43 -12.74 10.92
C CYS A 3 -0.16 -11.36 10.60
N CYS A 4 -0.03 -10.95 9.33
CA CYS A 4 -0.64 -9.74 8.81
C CYS A 4 -1.63 -10.13 7.71
N GLU A 5 -2.88 -9.72 7.84
CA GLU A 5 -3.96 -10.07 6.93
C GLU A 5 -4.64 -8.83 6.39
N THR A 6 -4.98 -8.87 5.11
CA THR A 6 -5.77 -7.83 4.45
C THR A 6 -7.09 -8.44 4.00
N LYS A 7 -8.22 -7.89 4.44
CA LYS A 7 -9.57 -8.37 4.06
C LYS A 7 -10.38 -7.28 3.40
N TYR A 8 -11.03 -7.59 2.29
CA TYR A 8 -12.00 -6.70 1.65
C TYR A 8 -13.36 -6.85 2.31
N THR A 9 -13.94 -5.74 2.74
CA THR A 9 -15.28 -5.67 3.32
C THR A 9 -16.31 -5.30 2.26
N LEU A 10 -17.61 -5.53 2.55
CA LEU A 10 -18.73 -5.27 1.64
C LEU A 10 -18.82 -3.81 1.13
N ALA A 11 -18.19 -2.86 1.82
CA ALA A 11 -18.18 -1.44 1.45
C ALA A 11 -16.97 -1.05 0.58
N ASN A 12 -16.29 -2.02 -0.07
CA ASN A 12 -15.00 -1.83 -0.75
C ASN A 12 -13.91 -1.22 0.14
N LYS A 13 -14.09 -1.30 1.47
CA LYS A 13 -13.07 -0.88 2.43
C LYS A 13 -12.17 -2.06 2.73
N VAL A 14 -10.90 -1.76 2.92
CA VAL A 14 -9.87 -2.73 3.27
C VAL A 14 -9.67 -2.71 4.79
N LEU A 15 -9.75 -3.88 5.42
CA LEU A 15 -9.41 -4.09 6.81
C LEU A 15 -8.01 -4.69 6.91
N TYR A 16 -7.13 -4.00 7.62
CA TYR A 16 -5.76 -4.42 7.90
C TYR A 16 -5.70 -4.99 9.31
N THR A 17 -5.32 -6.25 9.45
CA THR A 17 -5.28 -6.96 10.74
C THR A 17 -3.88 -7.49 11.02
N ILE A 18 -3.41 -7.29 12.24
CA ILE A 18 -2.16 -7.89 12.74
C ILE A 18 -2.54 -8.77 13.93
N THR A 19 -2.22 -10.06 13.84
CA THR A 19 -2.37 -11.01 14.95
C THR A 19 -1.00 -11.51 15.40
N TRP A 20 -0.82 -11.63 16.71
CA TRP A 20 0.41 -12.20 17.26
C TRP A 20 0.15 -13.00 18.53
N LYS A 21 1.02 -13.97 18.78
CA LYS A 21 1.00 -14.79 20.00
C LYS A 21 2.14 -14.42 20.92
N GLU A 22 1.83 -14.27 22.20
CA GLU A 22 2.78 -14.03 23.28
C GLU A 22 2.46 -14.98 24.44
N GLY A 23 3.31 -16.00 24.62
CA GLY A 23 3.02 -17.11 25.52
C GLY A 23 1.76 -17.88 25.11
N ARG A 24 0.78 -17.97 26.01
CA ARG A 24 -0.52 -18.61 25.77
C ARG A 24 -1.59 -17.63 25.26
N ALA A 25 -1.29 -16.34 25.22
CA ALA A 25 -2.23 -15.31 24.78
C ALA A 25 -2.09 -15.05 23.27
N GLU A 26 -3.23 -14.85 22.62
CA GLU A 26 -3.33 -14.37 21.26
C GLU A 26 -3.88 -12.95 21.28
N TRP A 27 -3.22 -12.06 20.56
CA TRP A 27 -3.54 -10.64 20.48
C TRP A 27 -3.83 -10.26 19.04
N MET A 28 -4.65 -9.23 18.89
CA MET A 28 -5.06 -8.71 17.59
C MET A 28 -5.23 -7.20 17.64
N VAL A 29 -4.80 -6.53 16.58
CA VAL A 29 -5.20 -5.16 16.27
C VAL A 29 -5.67 -5.07 14.84
N SER A 30 -6.58 -4.15 14.57
CA SER A 30 -7.10 -3.92 13.22
C SER A 30 -7.25 -2.44 12.91
N SER A 31 -7.20 -2.09 11.63
CA SER A 31 -7.47 -0.74 11.14
C SER A 31 -8.21 -0.80 9.81
N GLU A 32 -9.28 -0.02 9.69
CA GLU A 32 -9.97 0.21 8.40
C GLU A 32 -9.41 1.42 7.63
N ARG A 33 -8.51 2.19 8.26
CA ARG A 33 -8.00 3.44 7.68
C ARG A 33 -6.81 3.19 6.77
N SER A 34 -5.83 2.43 7.23
CA SER A 34 -4.61 2.12 6.49
C SER A 34 -3.79 1.02 7.15
N ALA A 35 -2.89 0.41 6.38
CA ALA A 35 -1.87 -0.51 6.88
C ALA A 35 -1.01 0.13 7.99
N SER A 36 -0.58 1.37 7.78
CA SER A 36 0.20 2.12 8.79
C SER A 36 -0.60 2.38 10.06
N GLY A 37 -1.93 2.52 9.96
CA GLY A 37 -2.82 2.61 11.11
C GLY A 37 -2.77 1.36 11.97
N ALA A 38 -2.88 0.17 11.36
CA ALA A 38 -2.79 -1.10 12.08
C ALA A 38 -1.41 -1.30 12.73
N VAL A 39 -0.33 -0.96 12.02
CA VAL A 39 1.04 -1.02 12.56
C VAL A 39 1.22 -0.08 13.73
N ASN A 40 0.72 1.16 13.65
CA ASN A 40 0.84 2.11 14.76
C ASN A 40 0.13 1.61 16.02
N GLU A 41 -1.07 1.03 15.88
CA GLU A 41 -1.77 0.41 17.01
C GLU A 41 -1.00 -0.78 17.59
N PHE A 42 -0.43 -1.63 16.75
CA PHE A 42 0.45 -2.72 17.20
C PHE A 42 1.67 -2.22 17.98
N LEU A 43 2.36 -1.19 17.49
CA LEU A 43 3.53 -0.60 18.15
C LEU A 43 3.16 0.06 19.48
N LYS A 44 2.00 0.71 19.57
CA LYS A 44 1.49 1.24 20.84
C LYS A 44 1.24 0.12 21.84
N LYS A 45 0.63 -0.99 21.41
CA LYS A 45 0.29 -2.14 22.27
C LYS A 45 1.52 -2.88 22.78
N THR A 46 2.59 -2.91 21.99
CA THR A 46 3.87 -3.56 22.32
C THR A 46 4.90 -2.61 22.93
N ASN A 47 4.51 -1.39 23.31
CA ASN A 47 5.39 -0.36 23.89
C ASN A 47 6.59 0.06 23.00
N ARG A 48 6.47 -0.08 21.68
CA ARG A 48 7.51 0.27 20.68
C ARG A 48 7.20 1.56 19.90
N LYS A 49 6.65 2.58 20.57
CA LYS A 49 6.17 3.84 19.96
C LYS A 49 7.22 4.65 19.18
N LYS A 50 8.52 4.41 19.41
CA LYS A 50 9.62 5.07 18.70
C LYS A 50 9.93 4.46 17.32
N SER A 51 9.41 3.27 17.03
CA SER A 51 9.60 2.62 15.74
C SER A 51 8.76 3.31 14.66
N GLN A 52 9.36 3.53 13.49
CA GLN A 52 8.70 4.14 12.32
C GLN A 52 8.63 3.13 11.15
N ILE A 53 8.28 1.88 11.44
CA ILE A 53 8.16 0.86 10.39
C ILE A 53 6.94 1.14 9.49
N SER A 54 7.15 1.05 8.18
CA SER A 54 6.10 1.30 7.19
C SER A 54 5.06 0.18 7.19
N GLY A 55 3.77 0.54 7.22
CA GLY A 55 2.67 -0.41 7.07
C GLY A 55 2.73 -1.18 5.76
N VAL A 56 3.16 -0.53 4.68
CA VAL A 56 3.30 -1.17 3.36
C VAL A 56 4.29 -2.32 3.39
N HIS A 57 5.40 -2.12 4.09
CA HIS A 57 6.44 -3.13 4.26
C HIS A 57 5.94 -4.29 5.13
N VAL A 58 5.24 -4.01 6.23
CA VAL A 58 4.71 -5.03 7.15
C VAL A 58 3.65 -5.91 6.49
N PHE A 59 2.76 -5.31 5.70
CA PHE A 59 1.69 -6.04 5.00
C PHE A 59 2.15 -6.66 3.67
N GLY A 60 3.43 -6.51 3.31
CA GLY A 60 4.01 -7.14 2.12
C GLY A 60 3.37 -6.68 0.82
N PHE A 61 2.97 -5.40 0.71
CA PHE A 61 2.50 -4.89 -0.57
C PHE A 61 3.68 -4.85 -1.55
N ASP A 62 3.63 -5.76 -2.52
CA ASP A 62 4.62 -5.86 -3.56
C ASP A 62 4.39 -4.78 -4.63
N ILE A 63 5.01 -3.63 -4.41
CA ILE A 63 4.97 -2.50 -5.35
C ILE A 63 5.71 -2.86 -6.65
N GLU A 64 6.70 -3.76 -6.60
CA GLU A 64 7.48 -4.17 -7.75
C GLU A 64 6.64 -4.98 -8.73
N ILE A 65 5.83 -5.93 -8.25
CA ILE A 65 4.85 -6.64 -9.08
C ILE A 65 3.84 -5.69 -9.71
N LEU A 66 3.31 -4.71 -8.95
CA LEU A 66 2.40 -3.72 -9.51
C LEU A 66 3.07 -2.87 -10.61
N HIS A 67 4.36 -2.58 -10.46
CA HIS A 67 5.14 -1.86 -11.46
C HIS A 67 5.35 -2.70 -12.73
N GLN A 68 5.69 -3.99 -12.58
CA GLN A 68 5.81 -4.91 -13.71
C GLN A 68 4.49 -5.04 -14.46
N LEU A 69 3.35 -5.23 -13.77
CA LEU A 69 2.03 -5.28 -14.39
C LEU A 69 1.67 -3.99 -15.15
N ARG A 70 2.12 -2.82 -14.67
CA ARG A 70 1.96 -1.54 -15.39
C ARG A 70 2.79 -1.51 -16.68
N ILE A 71 3.99 -2.08 -16.68
CA ILE A 71 4.89 -2.12 -17.84
C ILE A 71 4.46 -3.19 -18.85
N GLU A 72 4.01 -4.35 -18.35
CA GLU A 72 3.53 -5.49 -19.13
C GLU A 72 2.16 -5.27 -19.75
N GLN A 73 1.40 -4.27 -19.28
CA GLN A 73 0.21 -3.82 -19.97
C GLN A 73 0.60 -3.50 -21.43
N PRO A 74 0.06 -4.23 -22.42
CA PRO A 74 0.54 -4.12 -23.79
C PRO A 74 0.56 -2.67 -24.22
N ARG A 75 1.61 -2.27 -24.93
CA ARG A 75 1.61 -1.08 -25.77
C ARG A 75 0.62 -1.27 -26.95
N GLU A 76 -0.60 -1.70 -26.67
CA GLU A 76 -1.78 -1.58 -27.51
C GLU A 76 -2.47 -0.22 -27.27
N LEU A 77 -1.70 0.81 -26.93
CA LEU A 77 -1.99 2.11 -27.52
C LEU A 77 -1.40 2.05 -28.90
N SER A 78 -2.21 1.55 -29.84
CA SER A 78 -2.07 1.90 -31.24
C SER A 78 -1.71 3.38 -31.31
N THR A 79 -0.70 3.70 -32.11
CA THR A 79 -0.18 5.05 -32.35
C THR A 79 -1.23 6.04 -32.90
N ASP A 80 -2.51 5.69 -32.90
CA ASP A 80 -3.56 6.39 -33.64
C ASP A 80 -4.48 7.26 -32.78
N LYS A 81 -4.39 7.23 -31.44
CA LYS A 81 -5.19 8.14 -30.58
C LYS A 81 -4.45 8.62 -29.34
N ILE A 82 -3.44 9.46 -29.52
CA ILE A 82 -2.98 10.34 -28.45
C ILE A 82 -4.06 11.40 -28.22
N THR A 83 -4.98 11.15 -27.29
CA THR A 83 -5.85 12.21 -26.77
C THR A 83 -5.01 13.09 -25.85
N ILE A 84 -4.43 14.16 -26.41
CA ILE A 84 -3.71 15.17 -25.63
C ILE A 84 -4.71 15.84 -24.69
N ASP A 85 -4.60 15.54 -23.39
CA ASP A 85 -5.33 16.29 -22.35
C ASP A 85 -4.77 17.72 -22.33
N LYS A 86 -5.50 18.65 -22.94
CA LYS A 86 -5.11 20.08 -23.04
C LYS A 86 -4.89 20.76 -21.68
N ARG A 87 -5.33 20.16 -20.56
CA ARG A 87 -5.04 20.69 -19.22
C ARG A 87 -3.66 20.27 -18.71
N LYS A 88 -3.06 19.21 -19.26
CA LYS A 88 -1.77 18.68 -18.83
C LYS A 88 -0.69 19.19 -19.76
N ARG A 89 0.39 19.69 -19.16
CA ARG A 89 1.57 20.12 -19.91
C ARG A 89 2.22 18.89 -20.57
N PRO A 90 2.53 18.93 -21.87
CA PRO A 90 3.25 17.86 -22.56
C PRO A 90 4.58 17.52 -21.88
N LEU A 91 4.96 16.24 -21.88
CA LEU A 91 6.16 15.76 -21.18
C LEU A 91 7.44 16.44 -21.70
N ASN A 92 7.49 16.70 -23.01
CA ASN A 92 8.55 17.42 -23.71
C ASN A 92 8.66 18.91 -23.33
N GLU A 93 7.67 19.48 -22.64
CA GLU A 93 7.71 20.86 -22.12
C GLU A 93 8.08 20.93 -20.64
N ILE A 94 8.25 19.78 -19.97
CA ILE A 94 8.74 19.74 -18.59
C ILE A 94 10.26 19.94 -18.64
N GLN A 95 10.71 21.20 -18.61
CA GLN A 95 12.10 21.49 -18.30
C GLN A 95 12.37 21.11 -16.84
N SER A 96 13.26 20.15 -16.65
CA SER A 96 13.84 19.86 -15.34
C SER A 96 14.64 21.07 -14.88
N LEU A 97 14.11 21.82 -13.92
CA LEU A 97 14.89 22.80 -13.17
C LEU A 97 15.98 22.02 -12.42
N SER A 98 17.19 22.11 -12.93
CA SER A 98 18.43 21.65 -12.28
C SER A 98 18.99 22.81 -11.47
#